data_AF-W6XJW6-F1
#
_entry.id   AF-W6XJW6-F1
#
_cell.length_a   1.000
_cell.length_b   1.000
_cell.length_c   1.000
_cell.angle_alpha   90.00
_cell.angle_beta   90.00
_cell.angle_gamma   90.00
#
_symmetry.space_group_name_H-M   'P 1'
#
loop_
_entity.id
_entity.type
_entity.pdbx_description
1 polymer ?
#
loop_
_entity_poly.entity_id
_entity_poly.type
_entity_poly.pdbx_seq_one_letter_code
_entity_poly.pdbx_strand_id
1 'polypeptide(L)'
;MTEFDRLRGPGIEIHVGTTITMENVSNNDTHNVWSLPRALISHYSPFLEAACSRYFKECRENRIKLPDDDTTVFALFVEWMYYGQYTIASLSPPSAKTASRASIDAKCWVLGDKLLCTGFKNYAMGRIYAQHTAISFNTAVTTSDVEYACDNSAVHSKLREFYVAFVATYFNDPNRIHGTAEEWDGLFLKRADMRLLLLQGFRLGDRDFLKSKGHYFEKNDKMCVVIDQK
;
A
#
# COMPACT_ATOMS: atom_id res chain seq x y z
N MET A 1 -8.27 26.19 -5.81
CA MET A 1 -8.13 25.42 -7.07
C MET A 1 -9.21 24.35 -7.06
N THR A 2 -10.14 24.40 -8.02
CA THR A 2 -11.25 23.45 -8.10
C THR A 2 -10.77 22.09 -8.62
N GLU A 3 -11.57 21.05 -8.46
CA GLU A 3 -11.26 19.69 -8.95
C GLU A 3 -11.07 19.66 -10.47
N PHE A 4 -11.90 20.41 -11.21
CA PHE A 4 -11.79 20.58 -12.66
C PHE A 4 -10.49 21.28 -13.11
N ASP A 5 -9.93 22.17 -12.29
CA ASP A 5 -8.67 22.85 -12.61
C ASP A 5 -7.48 21.88 -12.59
N ARG A 6 -7.56 20.80 -11.80
CA ARG A 6 -6.50 19.80 -11.66
C ARG A 6 -6.40 18.85 -12.85
N LEU A 7 -7.49 18.69 -13.59
CA LEU A 7 -7.58 17.84 -14.79
C LEU A 7 -7.09 18.56 -16.05
N ARG A 8 -6.79 19.85 -15.96
CA ARG A 8 -6.37 20.69 -17.10
C ARG A 8 -4.86 20.94 -17.06
N GLY A 9 -4.30 21.25 -18.23
CA GLY A 9 -2.90 21.64 -18.39
C GLY A 9 -1.99 20.56 -18.97
N PRO A 10 -0.66 20.77 -18.95
CA PRO A 10 0.29 19.87 -19.58
C PRO A 10 0.35 18.52 -18.86
N GLY A 11 0.30 17.45 -19.65
CA GLY A 11 0.54 16.08 -19.19
C GLY A 11 2.03 15.80 -19.00
N ILE A 12 2.33 14.85 -18.12
CA ILE A 12 3.66 14.27 -17.94
C ILE A 12 3.55 12.75 -18.06
N GLU A 13 4.55 12.13 -18.69
CA GLU A 13 4.61 10.68 -18.79
C GLU A 13 5.16 10.08 -17.49
N ILE A 14 4.53 9.04 -16.98
CA ILE A 14 5.04 8.25 -15.86
C ILE A 14 5.25 6.82 -16.34
N HIS A 15 6.49 6.36 -16.28
CA HIS A 15 6.92 5.04 -16.72
C HIS A 15 7.16 4.17 -15.48
N VAL A 16 6.40 3.09 -15.31
CA VAL A 16 6.43 2.22 -14.12
C VAL A 16 6.83 0.81 -14.50
N GLY A 17 7.63 0.19 -13.65
CA GLY A 17 8.17 -1.15 -13.87
C GLY A 17 9.38 -1.15 -14.80
N THR A 18 10.12 -2.26 -14.78
CA THR A 18 11.30 -2.44 -15.62
C THR A 18 10.89 -2.44 -17.08
N THR A 19 11.48 -1.54 -17.88
CA THR A 19 11.33 -1.54 -19.34
C THR A 19 11.97 -2.82 -19.89
N ILE A 20 11.18 -3.89 -20.05
CA ILE A 20 11.65 -5.12 -20.72
C ILE A 20 11.98 -4.72 -22.15
N THR A 21 13.27 -4.74 -22.50
CA THR A 21 13.76 -4.65 -23.88
C THR A 21 13.05 -5.68 -24.73
N MET A 22 12.62 -5.28 -25.94
CA MET A 22 11.62 -5.92 -26.82
C MET A 22 11.86 -7.39 -27.25
N GLU A 23 12.72 -8.17 -26.61
CA GLU A 23 13.00 -9.56 -26.97
C GLU A 23 12.15 -10.60 -26.23
N ASN A 24 11.34 -10.23 -25.22
CA ASN A 24 10.53 -11.19 -24.46
C ASN A 24 9.13 -10.66 -24.07
N VAL A 25 8.36 -10.11 -25.03
CA VAL A 25 6.96 -9.74 -24.76
C VAL A 25 6.04 -10.89 -25.18
N SER A 26 5.56 -11.63 -24.18
CA SER A 26 4.30 -12.35 -24.27
C SER A 26 3.17 -11.31 -24.09
N ASN A 27 2.20 -11.31 -25.00
CA ASN A 27 1.08 -10.36 -25.07
C ASN A 27 0.17 -10.41 -23.83
N ASN A 28 0.56 -9.73 -22.76
CA ASN A 28 -0.38 -9.31 -21.73
C ASN A 28 -0.13 -7.84 -21.41
N ASP A 29 -1.06 -6.99 -21.86
CA ASP A 29 -1.06 -5.52 -21.78
C ASP A 29 -0.92 -5.02 -20.33
N THR A 30 0.30 -4.94 -19.82
CA THR A 30 0.60 -4.09 -18.67
C THR A 30 0.89 -2.70 -19.21
N HIS A 31 -0.07 -1.79 -19.10
CA HIS A 31 0.16 -0.36 -19.33
C HIS A 31 1.25 0.11 -18.36
N ASN A 32 2.49 0.18 -18.82
CA ASN A 32 3.64 0.62 -18.03
C ASN A 32 3.87 2.13 -18.16
N VAL A 33 3.04 2.83 -18.94
CA VAL A 33 3.15 4.26 -19.20
C VAL A 33 1.80 4.93 -19.03
N TRP A 34 1.76 5.99 -18.22
CA TRP A 34 0.59 6.86 -18.05
C TRP A 34 0.93 8.28 -18.47
N SER A 35 -0.01 8.96 -19.11
CA SER A 35 0.05 10.40 -19.34
C SER A 35 -0.94 11.07 -18.38
N LEU A 36 -0.44 11.74 -17.35
CA LEU A 36 -1.26 12.35 -16.29
C LEU A 36 -1.06 13.86 -16.23
N PRO A 37 -2.10 14.66 -15.92
CA PRO A 37 -1.95 16.09 -15.71
C PRO A 37 -0.97 16.40 -14.58
N ARG A 38 0.00 17.29 -14.81
CA ARG A 38 1.00 17.67 -13.78
C ARG A 38 0.34 18.24 -12.53
N ALA A 39 -0.73 19.02 -12.69
CA ALA A 39 -1.48 19.60 -11.58
C ALA A 39 -2.15 18.52 -10.70
N LEU A 40 -2.64 17.45 -11.31
CA LEU A 40 -3.25 16.32 -10.60
C LEU A 40 -2.23 15.60 -9.70
N ILE A 41 -1.11 15.15 -10.29
CA ILE A 41 -0.12 14.37 -9.53
C ILE A 41 0.59 15.22 -8.48
N SER A 42 0.81 16.52 -8.76
CA SER A 42 1.44 17.44 -7.80
C SER A 42 0.52 17.71 -6.61
N HIS A 43 -0.79 17.74 -6.85
CA HIS A 43 -1.75 17.91 -5.76
C HIS A 43 -1.72 16.75 -4.77
N TYR A 44 -1.70 15.50 -5.28
CA TYR A 44 -1.81 14.31 -4.45
C TYR A 44 -0.47 13.80 -3.90
N SER A 45 0.64 14.08 -4.58
CA SER A 45 1.96 13.56 -4.20
C SER A 45 3.00 14.67 -4.15
N PRO A 46 3.45 15.08 -2.95
CA PRO A 46 4.59 15.98 -2.79
C PRO A 46 5.86 15.46 -3.47
N PHE A 47 6.04 14.13 -3.52
CA PHE A 47 7.14 13.51 -4.24
C PHE A 47 7.06 13.79 -5.76
N LEU A 48 5.89 13.56 -6.37
CA LEU A 48 5.69 13.81 -7.81
C LEU A 48 5.67 15.31 -8.14
N GLU A 49 5.19 16.16 -7.23
CA GLU A 49 5.32 17.62 -7.30
C GLU A 49 6.80 18.03 -7.39
N ALA A 50 7.63 17.51 -6.47
CA ALA A 50 9.06 17.77 -6.47
C ALA A 50 9.74 17.24 -7.74
N ALA A 51 9.38 16.05 -8.22
CA ALA A 51 9.89 15.49 -9.48
C ALA A 51 9.50 16.35 -10.70
N CYS A 52 8.38 17.06 -10.64
CA CYS A 52 7.98 18.02 -11.67
C CYS A 52 8.73 19.36 -11.62
N SER A 53 9.57 19.60 -10.61
CA SER A 53 10.29 20.87 -10.45
C SER A 53 11.40 21.04 -11.49
N ARG A 54 11.58 22.28 -11.98
CA ARG A 54 12.49 22.63 -13.10
C ARG A 54 13.96 22.27 -12.86
N TYR A 55 14.35 22.02 -11.61
CA TYR A 55 15.69 21.63 -11.23
C TYR A 55 16.01 20.16 -11.51
N PHE A 56 14.98 19.33 -11.73
CA PHE A 56 15.11 17.89 -11.95
C PHE A 56 15.05 17.52 -13.43
N LYS A 57 15.70 16.41 -13.78
CA LYS A 57 15.83 15.89 -15.15
C LYS A 57 14.45 15.52 -15.71
N GLU A 58 13.59 15.00 -14.85
CA GLU A 58 12.23 14.57 -15.09
C GLU A 58 11.36 15.71 -15.64
N CYS A 59 11.53 16.93 -15.11
CA CYS A 59 10.84 18.09 -15.65
C CYS A 59 11.29 18.43 -17.07
N ARG A 60 12.59 18.28 -17.38
CA ARG A 60 13.16 18.58 -18.71
C ARG A 60 12.78 17.53 -19.74
N GLU A 61 12.72 16.26 -19.33
CA GLU A 61 12.35 15.13 -20.19
C GLU A 61 10.83 14.94 -20.29
N ASN A 62 10.04 15.71 -19.53
CA ASN A 62 8.59 15.54 -19.37
C ASN A 62 8.21 14.09 -19.03
N ARG A 63 9.05 13.43 -18.21
CA ARG A 63 8.94 12.00 -17.91
C ARG A 63 9.46 11.68 -16.51
N ILE A 64 8.67 10.95 -15.73
CA ILE A 64 9.06 10.37 -14.44
C ILE A 64 9.23 8.86 -14.64
N LYS A 65 10.29 8.27 -14.05
CA LYS A 65 10.55 6.83 -14.10
C LYS A 65 10.46 6.22 -12.71
N LEU A 66 9.73 5.12 -12.60
CA LEU A 66 9.47 4.34 -11.39
C LEU A 66 9.76 2.86 -11.70
N PRO A 67 11.01 2.51 -12.02
CA PRO A 67 11.35 1.21 -12.60
C PRO A 67 11.15 0.04 -11.64
N ASP A 68 11.27 0.27 -10.33
CA ASP A 68 11.17 -0.77 -9.30
C ASP A 68 9.74 -0.90 -8.74
N ASP A 69 8.79 -0.11 -9.23
CA ASP A 69 7.42 -0.09 -8.75
C ASP A 69 6.51 -1.03 -9.54
N ASP A 70 5.52 -1.59 -8.85
CA ASP A 70 4.55 -2.52 -9.41
C ASP A 70 3.49 -1.75 -10.24
N THR A 71 3.43 -2.03 -11.53
CA THR A 71 2.49 -1.44 -12.49
C THR A 71 1.03 -1.52 -12.01
N THR A 72 0.64 -2.64 -11.39
CA THR A 72 -0.72 -2.86 -10.90
C THR A 72 -1.03 -1.93 -9.74
N VAL A 73 -0.08 -1.78 -8.81
CA VAL A 73 -0.23 -0.89 -7.64
C VAL A 73 -0.30 0.56 -8.09
N PHE A 74 0.50 0.94 -9.09
CA PHE A 74 0.42 2.29 -9.64
C PHE A 74 -0.90 2.55 -10.38
N ALA A 75 -1.46 1.56 -11.09
CA ALA A 75 -2.78 1.69 -11.69
C ALA A 75 -3.87 1.99 -10.64
N LEU A 76 -3.82 1.32 -9.48
CA LEU A 76 -4.73 1.59 -8.35
C LEU A 76 -4.52 2.99 -7.76
N PHE A 77 -3.28 3.47 -7.72
CA PHE A 77 -3.00 4.85 -7.32
C PHE A 77 -3.62 5.86 -8.30
N VAL A 78 -3.53 5.60 -9.60
CA VAL A 78 -4.18 6.43 -10.63
C VAL A 78 -5.70 6.42 -10.48
N GLU A 79 -6.32 5.25 -10.35
CA GLU A 79 -7.77 5.12 -10.10
C GLU A 79 -8.18 5.94 -8.86
N TRP A 80 -7.42 5.81 -7.77
CA TRP A 80 -7.68 6.55 -6.54
C TRP A 80 -7.55 8.06 -6.70
N MET A 81 -6.56 8.57 -7.44
CA MET A 81 -6.43 10.02 -7.68
C MET A 81 -7.64 10.60 -8.42
N TYR A 82 -8.25 9.83 -9.31
CA TYR A 82 -9.42 10.27 -10.08
C TYR A 82 -10.74 10.10 -9.33
N TYR A 83 -10.90 9.05 -8.53
CA TYR A 83 -12.21 8.70 -7.95
C TYR A 83 -12.26 8.73 -6.41
N GLY A 84 -11.13 8.99 -5.75
CA GLY A 84 -10.99 8.91 -4.29
C GLY A 84 -11.05 7.48 -3.72
N GLN A 85 -11.13 6.48 -4.60
CA GLN A 85 -11.19 5.05 -4.27
C GLN A 85 -10.56 4.22 -5.40
N TYR A 86 -10.17 2.99 -5.07
CA TYR A 86 -9.72 2.02 -6.08
C TYR A 86 -10.42 0.68 -5.89
N THR A 87 -10.54 -0.05 -7.01
CA THR A 87 -11.20 -1.34 -7.05
C THR A 87 -10.19 -2.44 -7.35
N ILE A 88 -10.11 -3.40 -6.45
CA ILE A 88 -9.37 -4.64 -6.72
C ILE A 88 -10.34 -5.55 -7.48
N ALA A 89 -10.54 -5.30 -8.77
CA ALA A 89 -11.07 -6.34 -9.64
C ALA A 89 -10.12 -7.54 -9.59
N SER A 90 -10.63 -8.77 -9.68
CA SER A 90 -9.77 -9.95 -9.75
C SER A 90 -8.97 -9.90 -11.06
N LEU A 91 -7.84 -9.19 -11.07
CA LEU A 91 -6.98 -8.99 -12.24
C LEU A 91 -6.20 -10.26 -12.62
N SER A 92 -6.63 -11.43 -12.15
CA SER A 92 -6.26 -12.75 -12.67
C SER A 92 -7.29 -13.80 -12.20
N PRO A 93 -7.68 -14.76 -13.05
CA PRO A 93 -8.34 -15.97 -12.58
C PRO A 93 -7.45 -16.72 -11.58
N PRO A 94 -8.02 -17.56 -10.68
CA PRO A 94 -7.26 -18.39 -9.76
C PRO A 94 -6.58 -19.54 -10.52
N SER A 95 -5.55 -19.23 -11.28
CA SER A 95 -4.73 -20.21 -12.00
C SER A 95 -3.26 -19.92 -11.76
N ALA A 96 -2.76 -20.39 -10.62
CA ALA A 96 -1.47 -21.05 -10.46
C ALA A 96 -1.18 -21.20 -8.96
N LYS A 97 -0.90 -22.43 -8.54
CA LYS A 97 -0.28 -22.73 -7.24
C LYS A 97 1.12 -22.10 -7.22
N THR A 98 1.31 -20.89 -6.71
CA THR A 98 2.66 -20.31 -6.54
C THR A 98 2.66 -19.09 -5.62
N ALA A 99 3.39 -19.21 -4.50
CA ALA A 99 3.81 -18.18 -3.55
C ALA A 99 2.69 -17.30 -2.94
N SER A 100 2.55 -17.37 -1.61
CA SER A 100 1.79 -16.42 -0.81
C SER A 100 2.16 -14.99 -1.20
N ARG A 101 1.24 -14.30 -1.87
CA ARG A 101 1.42 -12.93 -2.35
C ARG A 101 0.90 -11.99 -1.27
N ALA A 102 1.77 -11.12 -0.78
CA ALA A 102 1.39 -10.07 0.16
C ALA A 102 0.21 -9.25 -0.38
N SER A 103 -0.64 -8.80 0.54
CA SER A 103 -1.82 -7.97 0.27
C SER A 103 -1.53 -6.83 -0.69
N ILE A 104 -2.34 -6.73 -1.76
CA ILE A 104 -2.25 -5.62 -2.72
C ILE A 104 -2.55 -4.27 -2.03
N ASP A 105 -3.39 -4.25 -1.00
CA ASP A 105 -3.65 -3.04 -0.20
C ASP A 105 -2.41 -2.66 0.64
N ALA A 106 -1.64 -3.63 1.15
CA ALA A 106 -0.36 -3.35 1.81
C ALA A 106 0.66 -2.77 0.83
N LYS A 107 0.71 -3.27 -0.41
CA LYS A 107 1.53 -2.69 -1.47
C LYS A 107 1.10 -1.25 -1.82
N CYS A 108 -0.21 -0.99 -1.90
CA CYS A 108 -0.74 0.36 -2.10
C CYS A 108 -0.32 1.30 -0.96
N TRP A 109 -0.37 0.83 0.29
CA TRP A 109 0.11 1.60 1.42
C TRP A 109 1.58 1.98 1.28
N VAL A 110 2.45 1.02 0.93
CA VAL A 110 3.89 1.25 0.71
C VAL A 110 4.14 2.25 -0.43
N LEU A 111 3.42 2.12 -1.54
CA LEU A 111 3.52 3.09 -2.64
C LEU A 111 3.08 4.49 -2.16
N GLY A 112 2.01 4.58 -1.39
CA GLY A 112 1.57 5.84 -0.80
C GLY A 112 2.61 6.47 0.12
N ASP A 113 3.32 5.67 0.91
CA ASP A 113 4.44 6.13 1.75
C ASP A 113 5.58 6.68 0.90
N LYS A 114 6.01 5.93 -0.11
CA LYS A 114 7.06 6.36 -1.06
C LYS A 114 6.70 7.65 -1.80
N LEU A 115 5.46 7.77 -2.25
CA LEU A 115 4.96 8.95 -2.97
C LEU A 115 4.57 10.11 -2.03
N LEU A 116 4.74 9.96 -0.71
CA LEU A 116 4.32 10.94 0.30
C LEU A 116 2.83 11.31 0.20
N CYS A 117 1.99 10.37 -0.23
CA CYS A 117 0.56 10.55 -0.43
C CYS A 117 -0.24 9.99 0.76
N THR A 118 -0.39 10.79 1.81
CA THR A 118 -1.09 10.40 3.05
C THR A 118 -2.54 9.96 2.81
N GLY A 119 -3.25 10.61 1.87
CA GLY A 119 -4.62 10.23 1.52
C GLY A 119 -4.72 8.79 1.00
N PHE A 120 -3.80 8.41 0.10
CA PHE A 120 -3.74 7.06 -0.45
C PHE A 120 -3.34 6.03 0.60
N LYS A 121 -2.34 6.35 1.45
CA LYS A 121 -1.96 5.51 2.60
C LYS A 121 -3.15 5.22 3.51
N ASN A 122 -3.90 6.26 3.90
CA ASN A 122 -5.03 6.11 4.80
C ASN A 122 -6.17 5.33 4.15
N TYR A 123 -6.42 5.52 2.85
CA TYR A 123 -7.40 4.74 2.12
C TYR A 123 -7.02 3.25 2.10
N ALA A 124 -5.77 2.93 1.74
CA ALA A 124 -5.25 1.56 1.74
C ALA A 124 -5.30 0.94 3.14
N MET A 125 -4.84 1.65 4.18
CA MET A 125 -4.95 1.20 5.57
C MET A 125 -6.40 0.93 5.99
N GLY A 126 -7.34 1.78 5.54
CA GLY A 126 -8.75 1.59 5.82
C GLY A 126 -9.32 0.31 5.22
N ARG A 127 -8.82 -0.10 4.05
CA ARG A 127 -9.17 -1.37 3.40
C ARG A 127 -8.55 -2.56 4.11
N ILE A 128 -7.25 -2.50 4.43
CA ILE A 128 -6.53 -3.53 5.21
C ILE A 128 -7.27 -3.79 6.54
N TYR A 129 -7.57 -2.72 7.28
CA TYR A 129 -8.28 -2.83 8.55
C TYR A 129 -9.63 -3.52 8.37
N ALA A 130 -10.46 -3.03 7.43
CA ALA A 130 -11.79 -3.58 7.20
C ALA A 130 -11.76 -5.07 6.79
N GLN A 131 -10.83 -5.46 5.92
CA GLN A 131 -10.69 -6.85 5.44
C GLN A 131 -10.33 -7.81 6.58
N HIS A 132 -9.40 -7.43 7.44
CA HIS A 132 -8.90 -8.33 8.48
C HIS A 132 -9.77 -8.32 9.75
N THR A 133 -10.42 -7.20 10.08
CA THR A 133 -11.25 -7.08 11.29
C THR A 133 -12.74 -7.39 11.05
N ALA A 134 -13.16 -7.67 9.82
CA ALA A 134 -14.54 -8.05 9.53
C ALA A 134 -14.99 -9.22 10.41
N ILE A 135 -16.27 -9.22 10.82
CA ILE A 135 -16.84 -10.31 11.62
C ILE A 135 -17.14 -11.53 10.74
N SER A 136 -17.45 -11.31 9.47
CA SER A 136 -17.76 -12.35 8.49
C SER A 136 -16.97 -12.10 7.22
N PHE A 137 -16.56 -13.19 6.56
CA PHE A 137 -15.75 -13.15 5.33
C PHE A 137 -14.48 -12.31 5.48
N ASN A 138 -13.85 -12.35 6.65
CA ASN A 138 -12.57 -11.70 6.85
C ASN A 138 -11.48 -12.39 6.03
N THR A 139 -10.46 -11.64 5.67
CA THR A 139 -9.23 -12.19 5.11
C THR A 139 -8.30 -12.52 6.27
N ALA A 140 -7.77 -13.75 6.34
CA ALA A 140 -6.75 -14.09 7.31
C ALA A 140 -5.41 -13.41 6.96
N VAL A 141 -4.68 -12.94 7.97
CA VAL A 141 -3.31 -12.43 7.80
C VAL A 141 -2.36 -13.61 7.61
N THR A 142 -1.51 -13.54 6.59
CA THR A 142 -0.46 -14.53 6.30
C THR A 142 0.91 -14.05 6.77
N THR A 143 1.88 -14.97 6.83
CA THR A 143 3.29 -14.60 7.08
C THR A 143 3.84 -13.66 6.01
N SER A 144 3.40 -13.77 4.75
CA SER A 144 3.86 -12.90 3.67
C SER A 144 3.33 -11.48 3.76
N ASP A 145 2.12 -11.27 4.27
CA ASP A 145 1.60 -9.92 4.54
C ASP A 145 2.50 -9.20 5.56
N VAL A 146 2.87 -9.92 6.62
CA VAL A 146 3.69 -9.42 7.71
C VAL A 146 5.13 -9.19 7.26
N GLU A 147 5.73 -10.16 6.56
CA GLU A 147 7.09 -10.05 6.04
C GLU A 147 7.20 -8.87 5.07
N TYR A 148 6.24 -8.73 4.15
CA TYR A 148 6.18 -7.59 3.24
C TYR A 148 6.09 -6.25 3.98
N ALA A 149 5.19 -6.12 4.96
CA ALA A 149 5.07 -4.91 5.76
C ALA A 149 6.37 -4.58 6.50
N CYS A 150 7.07 -5.58 7.03
CA CYS A 150 8.33 -5.38 7.75
C CYS A 150 9.49 -4.99 6.83
N ASP A 151 9.52 -5.53 5.61
CA ASP A 151 10.62 -5.33 4.65
C ASP A 151 10.48 -4.04 3.85
N ASN A 152 9.25 -3.56 3.68
CA ASN A 152 8.93 -2.43 2.79
C ASN A 152 8.42 -1.20 3.54
N SER A 153 8.52 -1.17 4.87
CA SER A 153 8.15 0.01 5.65
C SER A 153 9.05 0.21 6.88
N ALA A 154 9.06 1.44 7.40
CA ALA A 154 9.82 1.76 8.61
C ALA A 154 9.34 0.96 9.83
N VAL A 155 10.24 0.75 10.82
CA VAL A 155 9.94 -0.02 12.05
C VAL A 155 8.71 0.49 12.80
N HIS A 156 8.46 1.80 12.75
CA HIS A 156 7.34 2.46 13.43
C HIS A 156 6.24 2.92 12.45
N SER A 157 6.23 2.38 11.24
CA SER A 157 5.17 2.67 10.27
C SER A 157 3.83 2.15 10.78
N LYS A 158 2.74 2.81 10.39
CA LYS A 158 1.38 2.33 10.74
C LYS A 158 1.05 0.98 10.12
N LEU A 159 1.64 0.66 8.97
CA LEU A 159 1.49 -0.64 8.33
C LEU A 159 2.08 -1.78 9.18
N ARG A 160 3.34 -1.61 9.59
CA ARG A 160 4.02 -2.61 10.43
C ARG A 160 3.36 -2.70 11.81
N GLU A 161 3.04 -1.57 12.42
CA GLU A 161 2.34 -1.52 13.70
C GLU A 161 1.01 -2.29 13.65
N PHE A 162 0.22 -2.12 12.58
CA PHE A 162 -1.03 -2.85 12.38
C PHE A 162 -0.81 -4.35 12.32
N TYR A 163 0.04 -4.85 11.42
CA TYR A 163 0.23 -6.28 11.23
C TYR A 163 0.84 -6.95 12.47
N VAL A 164 1.82 -6.32 13.13
CA VAL A 164 2.41 -6.82 14.37
C VAL A 164 1.36 -6.91 15.48
N ALA A 165 0.57 -5.86 15.69
CA ALA A 165 -0.49 -5.85 16.69
C ALA A 165 -1.60 -6.88 16.38
N PHE A 166 -1.99 -7.00 15.12
CA PHE A 166 -3.00 -7.95 14.68
C PHE A 166 -2.56 -9.40 14.93
N VAL A 167 -1.32 -9.76 14.54
CA VAL A 167 -0.75 -11.08 14.81
C VAL A 167 -0.69 -11.35 16.32
N ALA A 168 -0.16 -10.42 17.11
CA ALA A 168 -0.06 -10.60 18.56
C ALA A 168 -1.44 -10.76 19.23
N THR A 169 -2.49 -10.14 18.68
CA THR A 169 -3.87 -10.22 19.19
C THR A 169 -4.54 -11.54 18.84
N TYR A 170 -4.40 -11.98 17.58
CA TYR A 170 -5.18 -13.10 17.03
C TYR A 170 -4.35 -14.35 16.76
N PHE A 171 -3.11 -14.47 17.26
CA PHE A 171 -2.21 -15.59 16.94
C PHE A 171 -2.83 -16.99 17.14
N ASN A 172 -3.74 -17.11 18.10
CA ASN A 172 -4.40 -18.39 18.42
C ASN A 172 -5.71 -18.63 17.63
N ASP A 173 -6.12 -17.71 16.74
CA ASP A 173 -7.34 -17.82 15.95
C ASP A 173 -7.01 -18.20 14.49
N PRO A 174 -7.24 -19.47 14.09
CA PRO A 174 -6.92 -19.95 12.75
C PRO A 174 -7.79 -19.32 11.64
N ASN A 175 -8.90 -18.65 11.99
CA ASN A 175 -9.70 -17.91 11.01
C ASN A 175 -9.12 -16.51 10.74
N ARG A 176 -8.26 -16.01 11.64
CA ARG A 176 -7.64 -14.67 11.55
C ARG A 176 -6.20 -14.74 11.07
N ILE A 177 -5.49 -15.82 11.37
CA ILE A 177 -4.07 -16.00 11.11
C ILE A 177 -3.87 -17.30 10.32
N HIS A 178 -3.23 -17.21 9.15
CA HIS A 178 -2.95 -18.35 8.27
C HIS A 178 -1.43 -18.52 8.08
N GLY A 179 -0.98 -19.77 8.12
CA GLY A 179 0.41 -20.18 7.93
C GLY A 179 0.72 -21.38 8.81
N THR A 180 1.77 -22.14 8.50
CA THR A 180 2.21 -23.25 9.34
C THR A 180 3.01 -22.77 10.54
N ALA A 181 3.16 -23.63 11.56
CA ALA A 181 3.97 -23.31 12.73
C ALA A 181 5.42 -22.98 12.34
N GLU A 182 5.97 -23.68 11.35
CA GLU A 182 7.33 -23.47 10.84
C GLU A 182 7.48 -22.12 10.14
N GLU A 183 6.47 -21.69 9.37
CA GLU A 183 6.46 -20.38 8.71
C GLU A 183 6.45 -19.25 9.74
N TRP A 184 5.60 -19.37 10.77
CA TRP A 184 5.51 -18.39 11.85
C TRP A 184 6.76 -18.38 12.75
N ASP A 185 7.31 -19.54 13.09
CA ASP A 185 8.57 -19.64 13.84
C ASP A 185 9.72 -18.96 13.09
N GLY A 186 9.87 -19.26 11.80
CA GLY A 186 10.87 -18.62 10.94
C GLY A 186 10.72 -17.10 10.90
N LEU A 187 9.50 -16.58 10.83
CA LEU A 187 9.24 -15.13 10.86
C LEU A 187 9.59 -14.51 12.22
N PHE A 188 9.20 -15.15 13.33
CA PHE A 188 9.49 -14.64 14.68
C PHE A 188 10.98 -14.68 15.03
N LEU A 189 11.75 -15.61 14.47
CA LEU A 189 13.21 -15.60 14.57
C LEU A 189 13.81 -14.39 13.86
N LYS A 190 13.27 -14.00 12.70
CA LYS A 190 13.71 -12.83 11.93
C LYS A 190 13.21 -11.49 12.48
N ARG A 191 12.14 -11.47 13.29
CA ARG A 191 11.45 -10.26 13.78
C ARG A 191 11.33 -10.27 15.31
N ALA A 192 12.41 -9.89 15.98
CA ALA A 192 12.51 -9.96 17.43
C ALA A 192 11.47 -9.09 18.16
N ASP A 193 11.11 -7.93 17.62
CA ASP A 193 10.08 -7.03 18.14
C ASP A 193 8.70 -7.71 18.19
N MET A 194 8.32 -8.37 17.10
CA MET A 194 7.06 -9.13 17.03
C MET A 194 7.05 -10.29 18.02
N ARG A 195 8.15 -11.06 18.08
CA ARG A 195 8.28 -12.16 19.03
C ARG A 195 8.16 -11.69 20.48
N LEU A 196 8.78 -10.56 20.82
CA LEU A 196 8.70 -9.98 22.16
C LEU A 196 7.27 -9.57 22.51
N LEU A 197 6.55 -8.91 21.59
CA LEU A 197 5.16 -8.49 21.83
C LEU A 197 4.24 -9.71 22.04
N LEU A 198 4.40 -10.75 21.22
CA LEU A 198 3.63 -11.99 21.35
C LEU A 198 3.88 -12.67 22.71
N LEU A 199 5.14 -12.81 23.12
CA LEU A 199 5.50 -13.40 24.41
C LEU A 199 5.00 -12.56 25.59
N GLN A 200 5.03 -11.24 25.48
CA GLN A 200 4.44 -10.34 26.47
C GLN A 200 2.94 -10.58 26.62
N GLY A 201 2.21 -10.72 25.51
CA GLY A 201 0.77 -11.02 25.56
C GLY A 201 0.45 -12.35 26.22
N PHE A 202 1.25 -13.39 25.94
CA PHE A 202 1.11 -14.67 26.64
C PHE A 202 1.41 -14.57 28.13
N ARG A 203 2.42 -13.79 28.53
CA ARG A 203 2.84 -13.66 29.93
C ARG A 203 1.87 -12.84 30.77
N LEU A 204 1.34 -11.75 30.21
CA LEU A 204 0.50 -10.79 30.95
C LEU A 204 -0.99 -11.15 30.89
N GLY A 205 -1.41 -12.05 29.99
CA GLY A 205 -2.81 -12.41 29.80
C GLY A 205 -3.64 -11.36 29.06
N ASP A 206 -3.06 -10.18 28.79
CA ASP A 206 -3.62 -9.19 27.87
C ASP A 206 -3.16 -9.48 26.45
N ARG A 207 -4.12 -9.61 25.54
CA ARG A 207 -3.86 -9.87 24.12
C ARG A 207 -4.46 -8.81 23.21
N ASP A 208 -5.09 -7.76 23.74
CA ASP A 208 -5.72 -6.75 22.88
C ASP A 208 -4.73 -5.66 22.48
N PHE A 209 -3.83 -6.01 21.57
CA PHE A 209 -2.84 -5.08 21.03
C PHE A 209 -3.40 -4.24 19.88
N LEU A 210 -4.42 -4.75 19.18
CA LEU A 210 -5.03 -4.07 18.04
C LEU A 210 -5.71 -2.78 18.49
N LYS A 211 -5.42 -1.67 17.80
CA LYS A 211 -6.01 -0.36 18.08
C LYS A 211 -7.19 -0.07 17.15
N SER A 212 -7.88 1.04 17.43
CA SER A 212 -8.95 1.52 16.56
C SER A 212 -8.40 1.88 15.17
N LYS A 213 -9.26 1.81 14.14
CA LYS A 213 -8.90 2.18 12.76
C LYS A 213 -8.20 3.54 12.66
N GLY A 214 -8.69 4.55 13.39
CA GLY A 214 -8.14 5.91 13.36
C GLY A 214 -6.70 6.02 13.90
N HIS A 215 -6.26 5.09 14.75
CA HIS A 215 -4.89 5.05 15.26
C HIS A 215 -3.86 4.75 14.17
N TYR A 216 -4.26 3.97 13.16
CA TYR A 216 -3.41 3.57 12.05
C TYR A 216 -3.43 4.57 10.90
N PHE A 217 -4.23 5.63 11.00
CA PHE A 217 -4.28 6.70 10.02
C PHE A 217 -3.25 7.77 10.36
N GLU A 218 -2.57 8.28 9.35
CA GLU A 218 -1.65 9.39 9.49
C GLU A 218 -2.41 10.71 9.35
N LYS A 219 -2.00 11.70 10.14
CA LYS A 219 -2.56 13.05 10.04
C LYS A 219 -2.14 13.65 8.70
N ASN A 220 -3.11 14.17 7.97
CA ASN A 220 -2.86 14.72 6.65
C ASN A 220 -2.56 16.22 6.80
N ASP A 221 -1.27 16.59 6.83
CA ASP A 221 -0.85 17.99 7.01
C ASP A 221 -1.33 18.92 5.88
N LYS A 222 -1.75 18.36 4.74
CA LYS A 222 -2.25 19.11 3.57
C LYS A 222 -3.78 19.05 3.35
N MET A 223 -4.53 18.31 4.18
CA MET A 223 -5.97 18.08 3.94
C MET A 223 -6.87 18.54 5.09
N CYS A 224 -6.38 19.50 5.88
CA CYS A 224 -7.29 20.46 6.50
C CYS A 224 -7.93 21.26 5.37
N VAL A 225 -9.22 21.01 5.13
CA VAL A 225 -10.18 21.70 4.24
C VAL A 225 -10.70 20.79 3.13
N VAL A 226 -12.00 20.52 3.25
CA VAL A 226 -12.89 19.72 2.39
C VAL A 226 -12.78 18.21 2.59
N ILE A 227 -13.56 17.65 3.51
CA ILE A 227 -14.90 17.14 3.20
C ILE A 227 -15.73 17.17 4.49
N ASP A 228 -16.51 18.23 4.65
CA ASP A 228 -17.69 18.23 5.50
C ASP A 228 -18.78 18.90 4.66
N GLN A 229 -19.45 18.09 3.83
CA GLN A 229 -20.66 18.50 3.12
C GLN A 229 -21.63 17.31 3.08
N LYS A 230 -22.53 17.37 4.07
CA LYS A 230 -23.90 16.82 4.16
C LYS A 230 -24.13 15.33 3.99
#